data_AF-A0A948Z584-F1
#
_entry.id   AF-A0A948Z584-F1
#
_cell.length_a   1.000
_cell.length_b   1.000
_cell.length_c   1.000
_cell.angle_alpha   90.00
_cell.angle_beta   90.00
_cell.angle_gamma   90.00
#
_symmetry.space_group_name_H-M   'P 1'
#
loop_
_entity.id
_entity.type
_entity.pdbx_description
1 polymer ?
#
loop_
_entity_poly.entity_id
_entity_poly.type
_entity_poly.pdbx_seq_one_letter_code
_entity_poly.pdbx_strand_id
1 'polypeptide(L)'
;MITRKRPGSEIWLVAKSPIGTKGPRVTNYISLPGRFLVIMPISDHVGISRCIENETERERLKNIVLSLRKEPYGYIVRTVSEGIYEEKLAKEMSFLNNLWESIQRRYKSAPAPSLLHKELTVSLRAVRDLLTNEAEKLIIDSRSGYESILSFLDTFMPSLKDSVELY
;
A
#
# COMPACT_ATOMS: atom_id res chain seq x y z
N MET A 1 7.29 9.16 1.39
CA MET A 1 8.60 8.43 1.28
C MET A 1 9.04 8.01 2.67
N ILE A 2 9.53 6.78 2.86
CA ILE A 2 9.99 6.27 4.17
C ILE A 2 11.51 6.21 4.18
N THR A 3 12.13 6.71 5.24
CA THR A 3 13.59 6.82 5.33
C THR A 3 14.10 6.39 6.71
N ARG A 4 15.26 5.75 6.77
CA ARG A 4 16.01 5.49 8.01
C ARG A 4 17.06 6.61 8.19
N LYS A 5 17.13 7.25 9.36
CA LYS A 5 18.08 8.37 9.61
C LYS A 5 19.28 8.03 10.49
N ARG A 6 19.13 7.18 11.52
CA ARG A 6 20.25 6.78 12.41
C ARG A 6 20.26 5.26 12.67
N PRO A 7 21.42 4.65 12.94
CA PRO A 7 21.50 3.30 13.49
C PRO A 7 20.70 3.24 14.81
N GLY A 8 19.86 2.21 15.01
CA GLY A 8 19.03 2.07 16.22
C GLY A 8 17.79 2.96 16.34
N SER A 9 17.49 3.86 15.39
CA SER A 9 16.31 4.75 15.44
C SER A 9 15.10 4.19 14.70
N GLU A 10 13.89 4.39 15.24
CA GLU A 10 12.56 4.00 14.70
C GLU A 10 12.34 4.32 13.20
N ILE A 11 11.35 3.69 12.54
CA ILE A 11 11.04 3.96 11.13
C ILE A 11 10.35 5.32 11.02
N TRP A 12 10.93 6.25 10.24
CA TRP A 12 10.36 7.58 10.02
C TRP A 12 9.75 7.70 8.62
N LEU A 13 8.53 8.24 8.56
CA LEU A 13 7.89 8.64 7.31
C LEU A 13 8.16 10.13 7.06
N VAL A 14 8.69 10.45 5.89
CA VAL A 14 8.79 11.83 5.41
C VAL A 14 7.40 12.25 4.92
N ALA A 15 6.71 13.05 5.72
CA ALA A 15 5.33 13.45 5.50
C ALA A 15 5.17 14.63 4.52
N LYS A 16 6.17 15.51 4.43
CA LYS A 16 6.18 16.63 3.47
C LYS A 16 7.57 16.87 2.90
N SER A 17 7.65 17.05 1.58
CA SER A 17 8.82 17.61 0.91
C SER A 17 9.20 18.96 1.53
N PRO A 18 10.48 19.36 1.49
CA PRO A 18 10.91 20.66 2.00
C PRO A 18 10.11 21.78 1.33
N ILE A 19 9.61 22.74 2.12
CA ILE A 19 8.98 23.96 1.61
C ILE A 19 9.87 25.13 2.06
N GLY A 20 10.56 25.75 1.10
CA GLY A 20 11.54 26.81 1.37
C GLY A 20 12.75 26.31 2.16
N THR A 21 13.13 27.04 3.21
CA THR A 21 14.28 26.71 4.09
C THR A 21 13.94 25.70 5.20
N LYS A 22 12.67 25.31 5.35
CA LYS A 22 12.26 24.33 6.36
C LYS A 22 12.47 22.91 5.83
N GLY A 23 13.34 22.17 6.52
CA GLY A 23 13.59 20.76 6.23
C GLY A 23 12.33 19.89 6.27
N PRO A 24 12.40 18.67 5.70
CA PRO A 24 11.24 17.78 5.59
C PRO A 24 10.67 17.43 6.97
N ARG A 25 9.35 17.51 7.12
CA ARG A 25 8.66 17.06 8.34
C ARG A 25 8.63 15.53 8.36
N VAL A 26 9.07 14.95 9.47
CA VAL A 26 9.06 13.52 9.72
C VAL A 26 7.99 13.16 10.75
N THR A 27 7.35 12.01 10.58
CA THR A 27 6.36 11.46 11.51
C THR A 27 6.62 9.97 11.71
N ASN A 28 6.31 9.47 12.91
CA ASN A 28 6.29 8.05 13.22
C ASN A 28 4.92 7.42 12.92
N TYR A 29 3.90 8.23 12.58
CA TYR A 29 2.61 7.72 12.13
C TYR A 29 2.73 7.26 10.68
N ILE A 30 2.95 5.97 10.50
CA ILE A 30 3.05 5.34 9.18
C ILE A 30 1.64 4.97 8.71
N SER A 31 1.30 5.40 7.50
CA SER A 31 0.13 4.91 6.78
C SER A 31 0.49 4.63 5.33
N LEU A 32 -0.01 3.52 4.79
CA LEU A 32 0.21 3.14 3.39
C LEU A 32 -1.14 3.01 2.68
N PRO A 33 -1.43 3.88 1.70
CA PRO A 33 -2.73 3.89 1.04
C PRO A 33 -2.81 2.86 -0.09
N GLY A 34 -3.77 1.96 0.00
CA GLY A 34 -4.37 1.22 -1.10
C GLY A 34 -5.51 2.01 -1.75
N ARG A 35 -6.20 1.39 -2.71
CA ARG A 35 -7.41 1.86 -3.37
C ARG A 35 -8.63 1.83 -2.44
N PHE A 36 -8.84 0.74 -1.71
CA PHE A 36 -9.99 0.51 -0.81
C PHE A 36 -9.61 0.66 0.67
N LEU A 37 -8.37 0.33 1.04
CA LEU A 37 -7.88 0.27 2.40
C LEU A 37 -6.66 1.18 2.58
N VAL A 38 -6.46 1.69 3.79
CA VAL A 38 -5.20 2.29 4.23
C VAL A 38 -4.72 1.49 5.43
N ILE A 39 -3.53 0.89 5.35
CA ILE A 39 -2.93 0.19 6.49
C ILE A 39 -2.23 1.19 7.40
N MET A 40 -2.38 1.00 8.70
CA MET A 40 -1.74 1.76 9.78
C MET A 40 -1.01 0.77 10.70
N PRO A 41 0.23 0.38 10.38
CA PRO A 41 0.91 -0.73 11.07
C PRO A 41 1.28 -0.46 12.53
N ILE A 42 1.20 0.80 12.99
CA ILE A 42 1.54 1.23 14.37
C ILE A 42 0.26 1.58 15.16
N SER A 43 -0.91 1.26 14.61
CA SER A 43 -2.20 1.36 15.28
C SER A 43 -2.90 0.01 15.14
N ASP A 44 -3.85 -0.31 16.00
CA ASP A 44 -4.75 -1.45 15.89
C ASP A 44 -6.18 -1.02 15.51
N HIS A 45 -6.38 0.28 15.25
CA HIS A 45 -7.69 0.86 14.99
C HIS A 45 -8.21 0.49 13.60
N VAL A 46 -9.45 0.00 13.54
CA VAL A 46 -10.21 -0.17 12.30
C VAL A 46 -11.27 0.93 12.19
N GLY A 47 -11.11 1.80 11.20
CA GLY A 47 -12.01 2.93 10.93
C GLY A 47 -12.69 2.83 9.56
N ILE A 48 -13.89 3.37 9.44
CA ILE A 48 -14.63 3.48 8.18
C ILE A 48 -14.75 4.95 7.78
N SER A 49 -14.51 5.27 6.51
CA SER A 49 -14.67 6.61 5.95
C SER A 49 -15.99 7.25 6.37
N ARG A 50 -15.94 8.51 6.80
CA ARG A 50 -17.14 9.27 7.21
C ARG A 50 -18.08 9.57 6.04
N CYS A 51 -17.59 9.49 4.80
CA CYS A 51 -18.41 9.70 3.60
C CYS A 51 -19.28 8.49 3.25
N ILE A 52 -19.09 7.33 3.89
CA ILE A 52 -20.02 6.20 3.79
C ILE A 52 -21.10 6.45 4.84
N GLU A 53 -22.29 6.87 4.42
CA GLU A 53 -23.40 7.27 5.31
C GLU A 53 -24.29 6.09 5.72
N ASN A 54 -24.34 5.03 4.90
CA ASN A 54 -25.15 3.86 5.17
C ASN A 54 -24.57 3.02 6.33
N GLU A 55 -25.25 2.98 7.47
CA GLU A 55 -24.74 2.29 8.67
C GLU A 55 -24.61 0.77 8.49
N THR A 56 -25.55 0.13 7.79
CA THR A 56 -25.47 -1.31 7.49
C THR A 56 -24.22 -1.65 6.70
N GLU A 57 -23.88 -0.82 5.72
CA GLU A 57 -22.68 -1.01 4.90
C GLU A 57 -21.39 -0.74 5.68
N ARG A 58 -21.40 0.26 6.58
CA ARG A 58 -20.28 0.53 7.48
C ARG A 58 -19.99 -0.66 8.37
N GLU A 59 -21.02 -1.25 8.99
CA GLU A 59 -20.89 -2.45 9.81
C GLU A 59 -20.40 -3.65 8.99
N ARG A 60 -20.98 -3.88 7.80
CA ARG A 60 -20.55 -4.95 6.89
C ARG A 60 -19.06 -4.86 6.55
N LEU A 61 -18.61 -3.70 6.08
CA LEU A 61 -17.21 -3.46 5.71
C LEU A 61 -16.27 -3.58 6.92
N LYS A 62 -16.69 -3.08 8.08
CA LYS A 62 -15.92 -3.22 9.33
C LYS A 62 -15.75 -4.68 9.72
N ASN A 63 -16.82 -5.47 9.67
CA ASN A 63 -16.79 -6.89 10.01
C ASN A 63 -15.89 -7.70 9.06
N ILE A 64 -15.96 -7.41 7.75
CA ILE A 64 -15.06 -8.01 6.75
C ILE A 64 -13.59 -7.69 7.05
N VAL A 65 -13.28 -6.42 7.33
CA VAL A 65 -11.88 -6.05 7.64
C VAL A 65 -11.41 -6.69 8.94
N LEU A 66 -12.27 -6.78 9.95
CA LEU A 66 -11.94 -7.45 11.21
C LEU A 66 -11.74 -8.97 11.03
N SER A 67 -12.52 -9.64 10.19
CA SER A 67 -12.36 -11.08 9.93
C SER A 67 -11.10 -11.41 9.12
N LEU A 68 -10.74 -10.56 8.15
CA LEU A 68 -9.56 -10.74 7.31
C LEU A 68 -8.24 -10.42 8.02
N ARG A 69 -8.30 -9.57 9.06
CA ARG A 69 -7.13 -9.06 9.77
C ARG A 69 -6.43 -10.18 10.54
N LYS A 70 -5.17 -10.47 10.17
CA LYS A 70 -4.31 -11.46 10.85
C LYS A 70 -3.38 -10.85 11.89
N GLU A 71 -2.84 -9.67 11.60
CA GLU A 71 -1.90 -8.94 12.46
C GLU A 71 -2.61 -7.79 13.18
N PRO A 72 -2.09 -7.26 14.30
CA PRO A 72 -2.69 -6.14 15.03
C PRO A 72 -2.52 -4.79 14.32
N TYR A 73 -2.48 -4.78 12.98
CA TYR A 73 -2.42 -3.57 12.17
C TYR A 73 -3.81 -2.92 12.07
N GLY A 74 -3.80 -1.60 12.04
CA GLY A 74 -4.98 -0.77 11.87
C GLY A 74 -5.30 -0.62 10.40
N TYR A 75 -6.57 -0.37 10.10
CA TYR A 75 -7.04 -0.17 8.75
C TYR A 75 -8.06 0.97 8.69
N ILE A 76 -8.00 1.77 7.63
CA ILE A 76 -9.07 2.71 7.29
C ILE A 76 -9.71 2.25 5.99
N VAL A 77 -11.01 1.98 6.02
CA VAL A 77 -11.81 1.68 4.84
C VAL A 77 -12.18 2.98 4.15
N ARG A 78 -11.80 3.12 2.88
CA ARG A 78 -12.02 4.30 2.05
C ARG A 78 -13.44 4.29 1.46
N THR A 79 -13.92 5.47 1.03
CA THR A 79 -15.24 5.62 0.41
C THR A 79 -15.43 4.75 -0.84
N VAL A 80 -14.35 4.52 -1.61
CA VAL A 80 -14.37 3.68 -2.82
C VAL A 80 -14.65 2.19 -2.52
N SER A 81 -14.63 1.80 -1.24
CA SER A 81 -14.91 0.44 -0.80
C SER A 81 -16.39 0.12 -0.64
N GLU A 82 -17.26 1.12 -0.76
CA GLU A 82 -18.71 0.93 -0.68
C GLU A 82 -19.18 -0.05 -1.77
N GLY A 83 -19.95 -1.08 -1.37
CA GLY A 83 -20.42 -2.14 -2.26
C GLY A 83 -19.35 -3.17 -2.67
N ILE A 84 -18.12 -3.05 -2.17
CA ILE A 84 -17.04 -3.98 -2.51
C ILE A 84 -17.16 -5.28 -1.69
N TYR A 85 -16.96 -6.41 -2.37
CA TYR A 85 -16.97 -7.74 -1.78
C TYR A 85 -15.66 -8.07 -1.05
N GLU A 86 -15.75 -9.02 -0.11
CA GLU A 86 -14.64 -9.47 0.75
C GLU A 86 -13.38 -9.85 -0.02
N GLU A 87 -13.51 -10.53 -1.15
CA GLU A 87 -12.36 -11.01 -1.95
C GLU A 87 -11.44 -9.86 -2.40
N LYS A 88 -11.99 -8.72 -2.82
CA LYS A 88 -11.21 -7.56 -3.26
C LYS A 88 -10.49 -6.90 -2.07
N LEU A 89 -11.17 -6.82 -0.92
CA LEU A 89 -10.57 -6.31 0.31
C LEU A 89 -9.47 -7.23 0.82
N ALA A 90 -9.64 -8.54 0.72
CA ALA A 90 -8.64 -9.55 1.10
C ALA A 90 -7.37 -9.44 0.25
N LYS A 91 -7.52 -9.34 -1.08
CA LYS A 91 -6.40 -9.13 -2.01
C LYS A 91 -5.61 -7.87 -1.66
N GLU A 92 -6.31 -6.76 -1.44
CA GLU A 92 -5.63 -5.51 -1.11
C GLU A 92 -5.00 -5.52 0.29
N MET A 93 -5.67 -6.11 1.29
CA MET A 93 -5.11 -6.27 2.63
C MET A 93 -3.81 -7.09 2.58
N SER A 94 -3.78 -8.18 1.81
CA SER A 94 -2.57 -8.98 1.60
C SER A 94 -1.46 -8.16 0.94
N PHE A 95 -1.79 -7.39 -0.11
CA PHE A 95 -0.84 -6.49 -0.76
C PHE A 95 -0.22 -5.48 0.22
N LEU A 96 -1.05 -4.83 1.04
CA LEU A 96 -0.62 -3.82 2.01
C LEU A 96 0.26 -4.43 3.12
N ASN A 97 -0.06 -5.64 3.58
CA ASN A 97 0.76 -6.38 4.54
C ASN A 97 2.13 -6.74 3.96
N ASN A 98 2.16 -7.33 2.77
CA ASN A 98 3.41 -7.68 2.08
C ASN A 98 4.28 -6.44 1.83
N LEU A 99 3.64 -5.32 1.48
CA LEU A 99 4.31 -4.03 1.34
C LEU A 99 4.97 -3.59 2.65
N TRP A 100 4.23 -3.65 3.75
CA TRP A 100 4.75 -3.29 5.06
C TRP A 100 5.90 -4.20 5.51
N GLU A 101 5.76 -5.52 5.35
CA GLU A 101 6.82 -6.49 5.68
C GLU A 101 8.09 -6.26 4.84
N SER A 102 7.93 -5.95 3.55
CA SER A 102 9.05 -5.58 2.67
C SER A 102 9.78 -4.33 3.18
N ILE A 103 9.03 -3.32 3.64
CA ILE A 103 9.58 -2.11 4.25
C ILE A 103 10.34 -2.44 5.55
N GLN A 104 9.77 -3.28 6.41
CA GLN A 104 10.41 -3.71 7.65
C GLN A 104 11.69 -4.51 7.41
N ARG A 105 11.70 -5.43 6.43
CA ARG A 105 12.89 -6.18 6.02
C ARG A 105 14.00 -5.25 5.54
N ARG A 106 13.68 -4.31 4.64
CA ARG A 106 14.64 -3.29 4.17
C ARG A 106 15.15 -2.40 5.31
N TYR A 107 14.28 -2.03 6.24
CA TYR A 107 14.68 -1.23 7.40
C TYR A 107 15.74 -1.95 8.24
N LYS A 108 15.58 -3.26 8.47
CA LYS A 108 16.54 -4.07 9.26
C LYS A 108 17.91 -4.18 8.58
N SER A 109 17.96 -4.35 7.26
CA SER A 109 19.21 -4.62 6.53
C SER A 109 19.92 -3.37 5.98
N ALA A 110 19.19 -2.28 5.68
CA ALA A 110 19.78 -1.12 5.02
C ALA A 110 20.62 -0.25 5.96
N PRO A 111 21.82 0.20 5.55
CA PRO A 111 22.60 1.17 6.31
C PRO A 111 21.84 2.49 6.45
N ALA A 112 22.08 3.24 7.52
CA ALA A 112 21.51 4.57 7.70
C ALA A 112 22.50 5.65 7.22
N PRO A 113 22.06 6.71 6.52
CA PRO A 113 20.69 6.96 6.07
C PRO A 113 20.34 6.22 4.77
N SER A 114 19.09 5.76 4.63
CA SER A 114 18.61 5.09 3.42
C SER A 114 17.13 5.33 3.13
N LEU A 115 16.82 5.30 1.83
CA LEU A 115 15.46 5.29 1.30
C LEU A 115 14.89 3.87 1.38
N LEU A 116 13.86 3.67 2.19
CA LEU A 116 13.25 2.36 2.41
C LEU A 116 12.08 2.11 1.48
N HIS A 117 11.28 3.15 1.24
CA HIS A 117 10.14 3.10 0.33
C HIS A 117 9.91 4.43 -0.35
N LYS A 118 9.88 4.39 -1.67
CA LYS A 118 9.39 5.47 -2.51
C LYS A 118 7.96 5.12 -2.91
N GLU A 119 7.11 6.14 -2.91
CA GLU A 119 5.73 6.00 -3.37
C GLU A 119 5.70 5.45 -4.79
N LEU A 120 4.68 4.65 -5.08
CA LEU A 120 4.52 4.03 -6.39
C LEU A 120 4.45 5.10 -7.49
N THR A 121 5.16 4.85 -8.59
CA THR A 121 5.04 5.68 -9.79
C THR A 121 3.60 5.63 -10.29
N VAL A 122 3.20 6.60 -11.12
CA VAL A 122 1.84 6.63 -11.71
C VAL A 122 1.53 5.30 -12.40
N SER A 123 2.47 4.76 -13.18
CA SER A 123 2.33 3.47 -13.84
C SER A 123 2.11 2.32 -12.86
N LEU A 124 2.91 2.22 -11.78
CA LEU A 124 2.75 1.15 -10.79
C LEU A 124 1.45 1.28 -9.99
N ARG A 125 0.96 2.50 -9.74
CA ARG A 125 -0.37 2.72 -9.17
C ARG A 125 -1.46 2.24 -10.12
N ALA A 126 -1.37 2.57 -11.40
CA ALA A 126 -2.32 2.11 -12.40
C ALA A 126 -2.33 0.58 -12.52
N VAL A 127 -1.17 -0.07 -12.53
CA VAL A 127 -1.07 -1.54 -12.51
C VAL A 127 -1.75 -2.12 -11.27
N ARG A 128 -1.42 -1.61 -10.07
CA ARG A 128 -2.07 -2.06 -8.83
C ARG A 128 -3.59 -1.88 -8.89
N ASP A 129 -4.06 -0.74 -9.39
CA ASP A 129 -5.48 -0.39 -9.29
C ASP A 129 -6.32 -1.08 -10.37
N LEU A 130 -5.82 -1.16 -11.61
CA LEU A 130 -6.52 -1.68 -12.78
C LEU A 130 -6.36 -3.20 -12.91
N LEU A 131 -5.14 -3.72 -12.80
CA LEU A 131 -4.86 -5.14 -13.05
C LEU A 131 -5.42 -6.05 -11.94
N THR A 132 -5.57 -5.51 -10.74
CA THR A 132 -6.17 -6.25 -9.62
C THR A 132 -7.69 -6.36 -9.72
N ASN A 133 -8.35 -5.42 -10.41
CA ASN A 133 -9.79 -5.20 -10.24
C ASN A 133 -10.61 -5.10 -11.53
N GLU A 134 -9.98 -4.75 -12.66
CA GLU A 134 -10.67 -4.26 -13.86
C GLU A 134 -10.09 -4.79 -15.18
N ALA A 135 -8.80 -5.14 -15.23
CA ALA A 135 -8.12 -5.52 -16.47
C ALA A 135 -7.58 -6.96 -16.43
N GLU A 136 -7.77 -7.71 -17.52
CA GLU A 136 -7.28 -9.09 -17.67
C GLU A 136 -5.82 -9.16 -18.17
N LYS A 137 -5.43 -8.18 -19.00
CA LYS A 137 -4.09 -8.09 -19.59
C LYS A 137 -3.57 -6.66 -19.59
N LEU A 138 -2.25 -6.52 -19.50
CA LEU A 138 -1.50 -5.27 -19.64
C LEU A 138 -0.43 -5.44 -20.71
N ILE A 139 -0.55 -4.64 -21.76
CA ILE A 139 0.40 -4.58 -22.86
C ILE A 139 1.30 -3.37 -22.65
N ILE A 140 2.61 -3.57 -22.70
CA ILE A 140 3.61 -2.53 -22.48
C ILE A 140 4.53 -2.48 -23.69
N ASP A 141 4.80 -1.28 -24.21
CA ASP A 141 5.64 -1.03 -25.38
C ASP A 141 7.11 -0.72 -25.01
N SER A 142 7.42 -0.60 -23.72
CA SER A 142 8.75 -0.30 -23.20
C SER A 142 9.33 -1.47 -22.42
N ARG A 143 10.51 -1.94 -22.85
CA ARG A 143 11.26 -3.01 -22.16
C ARG A 143 11.55 -2.69 -20.70
N SER A 144 12.00 -1.48 -20.41
CA SER A 144 12.32 -1.05 -19.03
C SER A 144 11.06 -0.93 -18.16
N GLY A 145 9.93 -0.50 -18.75
CA GLY A 145 8.63 -0.48 -18.09
C GLY A 145 8.14 -1.88 -17.74
N TYR A 146 8.24 -2.82 -18.69
CA TYR A 146 7.89 -4.23 -18.53
C TYR A 146 8.67 -4.89 -17.38
N GLU A 147 10.00 -4.74 -17.36
CA GLU A 147 10.86 -5.31 -16.32
C GLU A 147 10.56 -4.73 -14.92
N SER A 148 10.33 -3.42 -14.85
CA SER A 148 9.95 -2.74 -13.60
C SER A 148 8.60 -3.24 -13.06
N ILE A 149 7.62 -3.43 -13.94
CA ILE A 149 6.29 -3.93 -13.57
C ILE A 149 6.37 -5.40 -13.16
N LEU A 150 7.10 -6.25 -13.89
CA LEU A 150 7.30 -7.64 -13.50
C LEU A 150 7.97 -7.77 -12.14
N SER A 151 9.01 -6.99 -11.86
CA SER A 151 9.68 -7.01 -10.55
C SER A 151 8.73 -6.60 -9.42
N PHE A 152 7.87 -5.61 -9.68
CA PHE A 152 6.83 -5.19 -8.74
C PHE A 152 5.80 -6.30 -8.49
N LEU A 153 5.26 -6.90 -9.56
CA LEU A 153 4.27 -7.98 -9.45
C LEU A 153 4.87 -9.22 -8.77
N ASP A 154 6.12 -9.57 -9.06
CA ASP A 154 6.81 -10.68 -8.41
C ASP A 154 6.92 -10.51 -6.90
N THR A 155 7.08 -9.27 -6.43
CA THR A 155 7.20 -8.98 -5.00
C THR A 155 5.86 -8.94 -4.30
N PHE A 156 4.82 -8.40 -4.93
CA PHE A 156 3.58 -8.03 -4.24
C PHE A 156 2.33 -8.76 -4.73
N MET A 157 2.31 -9.19 -6.00
CA MET A 157 1.14 -9.77 -6.67
C MET A 157 1.55 -10.85 -7.69
N PRO A 158 2.21 -11.94 -7.27
CA PRO A 158 2.86 -12.88 -8.20
C PRO A 158 1.89 -13.53 -9.18
N SER A 159 0.63 -13.73 -8.76
CA SER A 159 -0.44 -14.31 -9.58
C SER A 159 -0.85 -13.48 -10.79
N LEU A 160 -0.41 -12.21 -10.87
CA LEU A 160 -0.76 -11.31 -11.97
C LEU A 160 0.36 -11.19 -13.03
N LYS A 161 1.49 -11.89 -12.86
CA LYS A 161 2.62 -11.80 -13.79
C LYS A 161 2.26 -12.28 -15.20
N ASP A 162 1.46 -13.34 -15.30
CA ASP A 162 1.08 -13.95 -16.57
C ASP A 162 0.12 -13.06 -17.38
N SER A 163 -0.43 -12.02 -16.76
CA SER A 163 -1.30 -11.02 -17.40
C SER A 163 -0.50 -9.87 -18.04
N VAL A 164 0.83 -9.86 -18.01
CA VAL A 164 1.65 -8.77 -18.55
C VAL A 164 2.43 -9.22 -19.79
N GLU A 165 2.24 -8.52 -20.89
CA GLU A 165 2.88 -8.79 -22.19
C GLU A 165 3.70 -7.57 -22.66
N LEU A 166 4.85 -7.85 -23.26
CA LEU A 166 5.65 -6.85 -23.98
C LEU A 166 5.20 -6.85 -25.44
N TYR A 167 4.88 -5.67 -25.98
CA TYR A 167 4.57 -5.46 -27.39
C TYR A 167 5.81 -5.56 -28.27
#